data_AF-E0UTQ9-F1
#
_entry.id   AF-E0UTQ9-F1
#
_cell.length_a   1.000
_cell.length_b   1.000
_cell.length_c   1.000
_cell.angle_alpha   90.00
_cell.angle_beta   90.00
_cell.angle_gamma   90.00
#
_symmetry.space_group_name_H-M   'P 1'
#
loop_
_entity.id
_entity.type
_entity.pdbx_description
1 polymer ?
#
loop_
_entity_poly.entity_id
_entity_poly.type
_entity_poly.pdbx_seq_one_letter_code
_entity_poly.pdbx_strand_id
1 'polypeptide(L)'
;MNSYAEKFNKATQNTFFQNLPLHEQEFIKEKAFEYKFSYQEIKQIINFARDLGMWDEKRITAIFPEHPQRKVVFSRLTKAYEAIRNAPNSYENFTLKNIPQEQKYTFKTAPKEGFGLGLCPVASEKTRCCNLLTLDAVESCGFDCSYCSIQSFYNQNTITFDSNFADKLLNLQLEVNKTYHIGTGQASDSLMFGNREGILDALFEFARKNPNVILEFKTKSDNIKYLLENEVPKNILCTWSLNTQTIIDNEEHLTASLSKRINAARKMADKGVKVGFHFHPIIEYKGYLDEYQKVYEELILQFDPQEVALVSFGTLTFIKPVIKQLREREFRTKITQIPHEDASGKTSYPDATKIEMFKHAYESFKPWRETKEKVFFYLCMEEHLMWAKTFGYQYATNNDFEHAMLGAYCEKLGQDFLL
;
A
#
# COMPACT_ATOMS: atom_id res chain seq x y z
N MET A 1 21.20 -27.76 37.18
CA MET A 1 20.20 -26.94 36.45
C MET A 1 20.77 -26.63 35.08
N ASN A 2 20.05 -26.98 34.02
CA ASN A 2 20.62 -27.04 32.66
C ASN A 2 20.61 -25.64 32.03
N SER A 3 21.71 -24.89 32.20
CA SER A 3 21.87 -23.48 31.80
C SER A 3 21.51 -23.17 30.34
N TYR A 4 21.58 -24.18 29.46
CA TYR A 4 21.19 -24.04 28.06
C TYR A 4 19.67 -24.08 27.84
N ALA A 5 18.94 -24.90 28.59
CA ALA A 5 17.48 -24.98 28.46
C ALA A 5 16.81 -23.66 28.84
N GLU A 6 17.30 -23.01 29.90
CA GLU A 6 16.87 -21.66 30.28
C GLU A 6 17.19 -20.63 29.19
N LYS A 7 18.37 -20.71 28.56
CA LYS A 7 18.73 -19.84 27.43
C LYS A 7 17.78 -20.03 26.25
N PHE A 8 17.48 -21.28 25.88
CA PHE A 8 16.55 -21.58 24.80
C PHE A 8 15.17 -21.02 25.09
N ASN A 9 14.62 -21.29 26.29
CA ASN A 9 13.32 -20.77 26.70
C ASN A 9 13.27 -19.24 26.69
N LYS A 10 14.33 -18.56 27.17
CA LYS A 10 14.44 -17.09 27.07
C LYS A 10 14.56 -16.61 25.63
N ALA A 11 15.23 -17.36 24.76
CA ALA A 11 15.42 -17.00 23.36
C ALA A 11 14.15 -17.18 22.53
N THR A 12 13.27 -18.14 22.88
CA THR A 12 11.97 -18.32 22.22
C THR A 12 10.91 -17.35 22.74
N GLN A 13 11.04 -16.86 23.98
CA GLN A 13 10.20 -15.78 24.49
C GLN A 13 10.28 -14.54 23.61
N ASN A 14 9.13 -13.94 23.31
CA ASN A 14 9.00 -12.76 22.43
C ASN A 14 9.55 -12.98 21.01
N THR A 15 9.43 -14.21 20.49
CA THR A 15 9.68 -14.57 19.08
C THR A 15 8.46 -15.26 18.48
N PHE A 16 8.52 -15.56 17.19
CA PHE A 16 7.47 -16.28 16.46
C PHE A 16 7.56 -17.81 16.61
N PHE A 17 8.30 -18.33 17.58
CA PHE A 17 8.51 -19.78 17.74
C PHE A 17 7.18 -20.54 17.87
N GLN A 18 6.23 -20.00 18.64
CA GLN A 18 4.91 -20.61 18.84
C GLN A 18 4.03 -20.54 17.57
N ASN A 19 4.34 -19.66 16.62
CA ASN A 19 3.66 -19.53 15.34
C ASN A 19 4.20 -20.52 14.28
N LEU A 20 5.27 -21.26 14.57
CA LEU A 20 5.82 -22.27 13.67
C LEU A 20 5.01 -23.57 13.78
N PRO A 21 4.91 -24.38 12.72
CA PRO A 21 4.38 -25.74 12.80
C PRO A 21 5.11 -26.57 13.87
N LEU A 22 4.39 -27.46 14.56
CA LEU A 22 4.94 -28.26 15.67
C LEU A 22 6.24 -28.99 15.29
N HIS A 23 6.28 -29.62 14.10
CA HIS A 23 7.47 -30.33 13.64
C HIS A 23 8.70 -29.41 13.47
N GLU A 24 8.53 -28.14 13.11
CA GLU A 24 9.63 -27.18 13.04
C GLU A 24 10.05 -26.68 14.42
N GLN A 25 9.10 -26.53 15.35
CA GLN A 25 9.42 -26.19 16.73
C GLN A 25 10.30 -27.27 17.36
N GLU A 26 9.93 -28.54 17.17
CA GLU A 26 10.69 -29.70 17.63
C GLU A 26 12.07 -29.75 16.99
N PHE A 27 12.14 -29.60 15.66
CA PHE A 27 13.39 -29.60 14.91
C PHE A 27 14.35 -28.48 15.35
N ILE A 28 13.86 -27.23 15.46
CA ILE A 28 14.68 -26.09 15.89
C ILE A 28 15.18 -26.31 17.32
N LYS A 29 14.34 -26.87 18.20
CA LYS A 29 14.74 -27.22 19.57
C LYS A 29 15.83 -28.28 19.57
N GLU A 30 15.69 -29.36 18.81
CA GLU A 30 16.70 -30.41 18.69
C GLU A 30 18.04 -29.83 18.23
N LYS A 31 18.05 -29.13 17.08
CA LYS A 31 19.26 -28.54 16.50
C LYS A 31 19.87 -27.46 17.40
N ALA A 32 19.06 -26.69 18.11
CA ALA A 32 19.57 -25.76 19.10
C ALA A 32 20.31 -26.48 20.23
N PHE A 33 19.79 -27.59 20.75
CA PHE A 33 20.44 -28.34 21.82
C PHE A 33 21.67 -29.12 21.36
N GLU A 34 21.67 -29.62 20.13
CA GLU A 34 22.80 -30.26 19.47
C GLU A 34 23.98 -29.29 19.32
N TYR A 35 23.74 -28.14 18.68
CA TYR A 35 24.81 -27.20 18.31
C TYR A 35 25.12 -26.13 19.35
N LYS A 36 24.33 -26.03 20.43
CA LYS A 36 24.45 -25.00 21.48
C LYS A 36 24.53 -23.57 20.89
N PHE A 37 23.57 -23.22 20.03
CA PHE A 37 23.40 -21.87 19.49
C PHE A 37 23.27 -20.81 20.60
N SER A 38 23.79 -19.62 20.31
CA SER A 38 23.62 -18.44 21.15
C SER A 38 22.18 -17.93 21.13
N TYR A 39 21.86 -17.04 22.07
CA TYR A 39 20.54 -16.40 22.14
C TYR A 39 20.15 -15.70 20.82
N GLN A 40 21.09 -15.00 20.17
CA GLN A 40 20.82 -14.30 18.91
C GLN A 40 20.70 -15.26 17.73
N GLU A 41 21.53 -16.31 17.66
CA GLU A 41 21.44 -17.34 16.61
C GLU A 41 20.06 -18.04 16.65
N ILE A 42 19.55 -18.38 17.84
CA ILE A 42 18.22 -18.99 18.00
C ILE A 42 17.11 -18.07 17.45
N LYS A 43 17.14 -16.78 17.81
CA LYS A 43 16.16 -15.80 17.32
C LYS A 43 16.20 -15.66 15.80
N GLN A 44 17.38 -15.66 15.21
CA GLN A 44 17.55 -15.59 13.76
C GLN A 44 17.01 -16.85 13.07
N ILE A 45 17.31 -18.05 13.59
CA ILE A 45 16.79 -19.32 13.07
C ILE A 45 15.26 -19.34 13.09
N ILE A 46 14.64 -18.85 14.17
CA ILE A 46 13.18 -18.75 14.29
C ILE A 46 12.60 -17.79 13.24
N ASN A 47 13.24 -16.64 13.03
CA ASN A 47 12.82 -15.70 11.99
C ASN A 47 12.98 -16.30 10.58
N PHE A 48 14.06 -17.04 10.31
CA PHE A 48 14.25 -17.73 9.04
C PHE A 48 13.12 -18.74 8.79
N ALA A 49 12.82 -19.58 9.77
CA ALA A 49 11.73 -20.55 9.66
C ALA A 49 10.37 -19.86 9.41
N ARG A 50 10.15 -18.74 10.11
CA ARG A 50 8.92 -17.97 9.98
C ARG A 50 8.77 -17.37 8.58
N ASP A 51 9.82 -16.71 8.11
CA ASP A 51 9.88 -16.09 6.78
C ASP A 51 9.68 -17.12 5.68
N LEU A 52 10.47 -18.21 5.68
CA LEU A 52 10.36 -19.29 4.70
C LEU A 52 8.93 -19.86 4.64
N GLY A 53 8.30 -19.99 5.80
CA GLY A 53 6.93 -20.47 5.87
C GLY A 53 5.88 -19.49 5.35
N MET A 54 6.09 -18.18 5.54
CA MET A 54 5.23 -17.15 4.96
C MET A 54 5.42 -17.06 3.45
N TRP A 55 6.66 -17.17 2.97
CA TRP A 55 7.00 -17.06 1.55
C TRP A 55 6.63 -18.30 0.73
N ASP A 56 6.04 -19.34 1.33
CA ASP A 56 5.79 -20.63 0.70
C ASP A 56 7.04 -21.26 0.08
N GLU A 57 8.18 -21.08 0.75
CA GLU A 57 9.48 -21.57 0.31
C GLU A 57 9.86 -22.88 1.02
N LYS A 58 11.01 -23.43 0.63
CA LYS A 58 11.61 -24.58 1.32
C LYS A 58 11.68 -24.32 2.83
N ARG A 59 11.06 -25.21 3.60
CA ARG A 59 11.02 -25.17 5.06
C ARG A 59 12.42 -25.21 5.67
N ILE A 60 12.57 -24.73 6.90
CA ILE A 60 13.89 -24.68 7.55
C ILE A 60 14.51 -26.07 7.70
N THR A 61 13.69 -27.10 7.90
CA THR A 61 14.08 -28.51 7.97
C THR A 61 14.75 -29.01 6.69
N ALA A 62 14.37 -28.47 5.53
CA ALA A 62 14.88 -28.89 4.22
C ALA A 62 16.18 -28.16 3.83
N ILE A 63 16.45 -27.00 4.40
CA ILE A 63 17.64 -26.19 4.08
C ILE A 63 18.72 -26.26 5.17
N PHE A 64 18.45 -26.94 6.28
CA PHE A 64 19.38 -27.01 7.40
C PHE A 64 20.62 -27.83 7.03
N PRO A 65 21.84 -27.26 7.12
CA PRO A 65 23.04 -27.94 6.67
C PRO A 65 23.58 -28.91 7.74
N GLU A 66 24.12 -30.03 7.29
CA GLU A 66 24.83 -30.98 8.15
C GLU A 66 26.33 -30.66 8.20
N HIS A 67 26.86 -30.45 9.41
CA HIS A 67 28.29 -30.25 9.66
C HIS A 67 28.60 -30.32 11.17
N PRO A 68 29.72 -30.90 11.62
CA PRO A 68 30.02 -31.04 13.06
C PRO A 68 30.24 -29.71 13.80
N GLN A 69 30.65 -28.65 13.08
CA GLN A 69 30.96 -27.35 13.68
C GLN A 69 29.78 -26.37 13.62
N ARG A 70 29.29 -25.93 14.78
CA ARG A 70 28.21 -24.93 14.94
C ARG A 70 28.36 -23.69 14.05
N LYS A 71 29.54 -23.06 14.04
CA LYS A 71 29.77 -21.82 13.27
C LYS A 71 29.58 -22.03 11.77
N VAL A 72 30.00 -23.21 11.28
CA VAL A 72 29.85 -23.58 9.87
C VAL A 72 28.39 -23.86 9.54
N VAL A 73 27.67 -24.58 10.41
CA VAL A 73 26.22 -24.82 10.27
C VAL A 73 25.47 -23.51 10.19
N PHE A 74 25.67 -22.61 11.15
CA PHE A 74 24.98 -21.32 11.17
C PHE A 74 25.29 -20.48 9.93
N SER A 75 26.56 -20.38 9.54
CA SER A 75 26.95 -19.63 8.34
C SER A 75 26.36 -20.21 7.06
N ARG A 76 26.33 -21.53 6.90
CA ARG A 76 25.73 -22.20 5.74
C ARG A 76 24.21 -22.03 5.71
N LEU A 77 23.54 -22.10 6.86
CA LEU A 77 22.10 -21.87 6.98
C LEU A 77 21.74 -20.43 6.61
N THR A 78 22.49 -19.44 7.13
CA THR A 78 22.31 -18.03 6.77
C THR A 78 22.46 -17.82 5.28
N LYS A 79 23.51 -18.39 4.66
CA LYS A 79 23.71 -18.31 3.20
C LYS A 79 22.57 -18.96 2.41
N ALA A 80 22.06 -20.11 2.86
CA ALA A 80 20.94 -20.78 2.19
C ALA A 80 19.65 -19.95 2.28
N TYR A 81 19.36 -19.37 3.46
CA TYR A 81 18.24 -18.45 3.64
C TYR A 81 18.39 -17.18 2.79
N GLU A 82 19.57 -16.55 2.78
CA GLU A 82 19.85 -15.36 1.98
C GLU A 82 19.74 -15.64 0.48
N ALA A 83 20.16 -16.82 0.01
CA ALA A 83 20.00 -17.23 -1.38
C ALA A 83 18.52 -17.34 -1.79
N ILE A 84 17.65 -17.84 -0.91
CA ILE A 84 16.19 -17.87 -1.14
C ILE A 84 15.62 -16.45 -1.10
N ARG A 85 15.96 -15.68 -0.07
CA ARG A 85 15.49 -14.30 0.10
C ARG A 85 15.84 -13.41 -1.09
N ASN A 86 17.05 -13.54 -1.62
CA ASN A 86 17.56 -12.72 -2.72
C ASN A 86 17.20 -13.28 -4.11
N ALA A 87 16.58 -14.46 -4.19
CA ALA A 87 16.05 -14.95 -5.45
C ALA A 87 14.88 -14.07 -5.90
N PRO A 88 14.68 -13.84 -7.21
CA PRO A 88 13.52 -13.11 -7.70
C PRO A 88 12.22 -13.71 -7.18
N ASN A 89 11.38 -12.88 -6.57
CA ASN A 89 10.08 -13.30 -6.07
C ASN A 89 9.26 -13.93 -7.21
N SER A 90 8.53 -15.00 -6.93
CA SER A 90 7.62 -15.61 -7.88
C SER A 90 6.38 -16.12 -7.18
N TYR A 91 5.22 -15.91 -7.80
CA TYR A 91 3.95 -16.50 -7.40
C TYR A 91 3.66 -17.81 -8.16
N GLU A 92 4.62 -18.28 -8.98
CA GLU A 92 4.54 -19.58 -9.65
C GLU A 92 4.52 -20.70 -8.59
N ASN A 93 3.46 -21.52 -8.59
CA ASN A 93 3.20 -22.55 -7.57
C ASN A 93 3.03 -22.03 -6.13
N PHE A 94 2.80 -20.73 -5.94
CA PHE A 94 2.50 -20.17 -4.62
C PHE A 94 1.09 -20.55 -4.19
N THR A 95 0.96 -21.06 -2.96
CA THR A 95 -0.33 -21.53 -2.44
C THR A 95 -0.81 -20.68 -1.28
N LEU A 96 -1.94 -20.00 -1.48
CA LEU A 96 -2.60 -19.21 -0.45
C LEU A 96 -2.92 -20.05 0.79
N LYS A 97 -2.82 -19.43 1.97
CA LYS A 97 -3.13 -20.08 3.25
C LYS A 97 -3.88 -19.12 4.18
N ASN A 98 -4.98 -19.60 4.74
CA ASN A 98 -5.81 -18.90 5.75
C ASN A 98 -6.28 -17.51 5.29
N ILE A 99 -6.66 -17.39 4.01
CA ILE A 99 -7.15 -16.15 3.44
C ILE A 99 -8.62 -15.93 3.83
N PRO A 100 -8.97 -14.75 4.37
CA PRO A 100 -10.36 -14.41 4.66
C PRO A 100 -11.24 -14.53 3.41
N GLN A 101 -12.36 -15.24 3.54
CA GLN A 101 -13.36 -15.37 2.46
C GLN A 101 -14.48 -14.34 2.58
N GLU A 102 -14.64 -13.75 3.77
CA GLU A 102 -15.67 -12.76 4.04
C GLU A 102 -15.17 -11.69 5.00
N GLN A 103 -15.84 -10.55 4.94
CA GLN A 103 -15.61 -9.39 5.76
C GLN A 103 -16.17 -9.59 7.17
N LYS A 104 -15.33 -9.86 8.17
CA LYS A 104 -15.75 -10.07 9.58
C LYS A 104 -15.41 -8.88 10.46
N TYR A 105 -16.30 -7.87 10.46
CA TYR A 105 -16.12 -6.66 11.26
C TYR A 105 -17.38 -6.30 12.03
N THR A 106 -17.18 -5.66 13.18
CA THR A 106 -18.23 -4.95 13.90
C THR A 106 -18.22 -3.49 13.49
N PHE A 107 -19.41 -2.95 13.23
CA PHE A 107 -19.57 -1.52 12.98
C PHE A 107 -19.80 -0.79 14.30
N LYS A 108 -19.13 0.35 14.45
CA LYS A 108 -19.32 1.26 15.57
C LYS A 108 -19.47 2.67 15.04
N THR A 109 -20.45 3.40 15.56
CA THR A 109 -20.57 4.85 15.35
C THR A 109 -20.25 5.51 16.69
N ALA A 110 -19.29 6.45 16.70
CA ALA A 110 -18.88 7.14 17.92
C ALA A 110 -18.35 8.54 17.62
N PRO A 111 -18.49 9.50 18.55
CA PRO A 111 -17.88 10.81 18.38
C PRO A 111 -16.35 10.66 18.43
N LYS A 112 -15.66 11.30 17.50
CA LYS A 112 -14.20 11.38 17.53
C LYS A 112 -13.69 12.76 17.92
N GLU A 113 -12.57 12.79 18.63
CA GLU A 113 -11.85 14.04 18.88
C GLU A 113 -11.07 14.48 17.64
N GLY A 114 -10.92 15.79 17.46
CA GLY A 114 -10.27 16.37 16.29
C GLY A 114 -11.15 16.35 15.02
N PHE A 115 -10.70 17.07 14.00
CA PHE A 115 -11.49 17.26 12.78
C PHE A 115 -11.42 16.05 11.81
N GLY A 116 -10.40 15.21 11.96
CA GLY A 116 -10.06 14.19 10.96
C GLY A 116 -9.40 14.76 9.70
N LEU A 117 -9.21 16.09 9.62
CA LEU A 117 -8.41 16.76 8.58
C LEU A 117 -6.98 16.95 9.09
N GLY A 118 -5.99 16.49 8.33
CA GLY A 118 -4.59 16.63 8.68
C GLY A 118 -3.66 16.44 7.49
N LEU A 119 -2.36 16.64 7.69
CA LEU A 119 -1.37 16.28 6.66
C LEU A 119 -1.30 14.76 6.52
N CYS A 120 -1.11 14.30 5.28
CA CYS A 120 -0.84 12.91 4.99
C CYS A 120 0.30 12.37 5.90
N PRO A 121 0.12 11.23 6.59
CA PRO A 121 1.06 10.74 7.61
C PRO A 121 2.43 10.33 7.04
N VAL A 122 2.56 10.27 5.72
CA VAL A 122 3.83 9.99 5.03
C VAL A 122 4.47 11.23 4.44
N ALA A 123 3.91 12.42 4.70
CA ALA A 123 4.51 13.68 4.31
C ALA A 123 5.91 13.83 4.92
N SER A 124 6.88 14.17 4.08
CA SER A 124 8.27 14.30 4.50
C SER A 124 9.03 15.25 3.59
N GLU A 125 9.87 16.10 4.17
CA GLU A 125 10.82 16.93 3.45
C GLU A 125 11.93 16.12 2.77
N LYS A 126 12.19 14.89 3.26
CA LYS A 126 13.18 13.97 2.65
C LYS A 126 12.72 13.42 1.30
N THR A 127 11.40 13.41 1.08
CA THR A 127 10.76 13.00 -0.16
C THR A 127 10.22 14.20 -0.92
N ARG A 128 9.91 14.04 -2.21
CA ARG A 128 9.19 15.09 -2.95
C ARG A 128 7.69 14.87 -2.75
N CYS A 129 7.15 15.48 -1.69
CA CYS A 129 5.79 15.24 -1.23
C CYS A 129 4.77 16.17 -1.91
N CYS A 130 3.57 15.65 -2.18
CA CYS A 130 2.45 16.40 -2.77
C CYS A 130 1.68 17.26 -1.75
N ASN A 131 2.12 17.30 -0.48
CA ASN A 131 1.48 18.04 0.61
C ASN A 131 -0.03 17.74 0.81
N LEU A 132 -0.47 16.55 0.40
CA LEU A 132 -1.87 16.12 0.51
C LEU A 132 -2.41 16.29 1.93
N LEU A 133 -3.58 16.93 2.04
CA LEU A 133 -4.40 16.87 3.24
C LEU A 133 -5.27 15.62 3.19
N THR A 134 -5.45 14.94 4.31
CA THR A 134 -6.29 13.75 4.42
C THR A 134 -7.48 14.03 5.31
N LEU A 135 -8.66 13.57 4.90
CA LEU A 135 -9.91 13.68 5.64
C LEU A 135 -10.43 12.29 6.00
N ASP A 136 -10.27 11.91 7.27
CA ASP A 136 -10.60 10.57 7.77
C ASP A 136 -12.02 10.50 8.34
N ALA A 137 -12.97 10.07 7.52
CA ALA A 137 -14.35 9.83 7.91
C ALA A 137 -14.54 8.49 8.66
N VAL A 138 -13.74 7.50 8.29
CA VAL A 138 -13.84 6.11 8.74
C VAL A 138 -12.46 5.63 9.17
N GLU A 139 -12.40 4.94 10.31
CA GLU A 139 -11.19 4.25 10.75
C GLU A 139 -11.31 2.75 10.54
N SER A 140 -10.20 2.17 10.11
CA SER A 140 -10.05 0.79 9.68
C SER A 140 -10.68 0.53 8.30
N CYS A 141 -10.15 -0.49 7.64
CA CYS A 141 -10.57 -0.91 6.31
C CYS A 141 -10.98 -2.37 6.38
N GLY A 142 -12.00 -2.75 5.62
CA GLY A 142 -12.44 -4.14 5.53
C GLY A 142 -11.85 -4.91 4.33
N PHE A 143 -10.72 -4.45 3.80
CA PHE A 143 -9.89 -5.24 2.90
C PHE A 143 -8.75 -5.90 3.66
N ASP A 144 -8.23 -6.99 3.11
CA ASP A 144 -7.11 -7.72 3.71
C ASP A 144 -5.90 -7.79 2.79
N CYS A 145 -5.40 -6.62 2.39
CA CYS A 145 -4.16 -6.54 1.63
C CYS A 145 -2.97 -6.92 2.53
N SER A 146 -2.11 -7.84 2.09
CA SER A 146 -0.95 -8.32 2.85
C SER A 146 0.07 -7.23 3.19
N TYR A 147 0.09 -6.14 2.43
CA TYR A 147 0.97 -4.98 2.65
C TYR A 147 0.25 -3.79 3.30
N CYS A 148 -0.97 -3.98 3.81
CA CYS A 148 -1.77 -2.87 4.33
C CYS A 148 -1.14 -2.25 5.58
N SER A 149 -0.80 -0.96 5.51
CA SER A 149 -0.32 -0.19 6.65
C SER A 149 -1.44 0.14 7.64
N ILE A 150 -2.69 0.33 7.18
CA ILE A 150 -3.86 0.68 8.02
C ILE A 150 -4.10 -0.39 9.10
N GLN A 151 -4.02 -1.67 8.74
CA GLN A 151 -4.20 -2.77 9.68
C GLN A 151 -3.20 -2.76 10.85
N SER A 152 -2.05 -2.10 10.67
CA SER A 152 -1.05 -1.96 11.72
C SER A 152 -1.38 -0.87 12.73
N PHE A 153 -2.22 0.09 12.36
CA PHE A 153 -2.52 1.29 13.16
C PHE A 153 -3.88 1.21 13.88
N TYR A 154 -4.85 0.45 13.36
CA TYR A 154 -6.21 0.40 13.89
C TYR A 154 -6.59 -0.95 14.49
N ASN A 155 -7.58 -0.94 15.39
CA ASN A 155 -8.07 -2.13 16.07
C ASN A 155 -8.64 -3.15 15.08
N GLN A 156 -8.05 -4.34 15.08
CA GLN A 156 -8.50 -5.47 14.29
C GLN A 156 -9.97 -5.79 14.61
N ASN A 157 -10.82 -5.85 13.58
CA ASN A 157 -12.23 -6.25 13.59
C ASN A 157 -13.29 -5.19 13.98
N THR A 158 -12.93 -3.91 14.18
CA THR A 158 -13.95 -2.83 14.34
C THR A 158 -13.76 -1.73 13.31
N ILE A 159 -14.81 -1.44 12.54
CA ILE A 159 -14.89 -0.27 11.65
C ILE A 159 -15.61 0.85 12.40
N THR A 160 -14.96 2.00 12.56
CA THR A 160 -15.51 3.12 13.34
C THR A 160 -15.84 4.31 12.45
N PHE A 161 -17.13 4.66 12.40
CA PHE A 161 -17.69 5.85 11.78
C PHE A 161 -17.74 6.99 12.80
N ASP A 162 -17.29 8.18 12.41
CA ASP A 162 -17.40 9.36 13.26
C ASP A 162 -18.81 9.93 13.21
N SER A 163 -19.53 9.89 14.35
CA SER A 163 -20.91 10.39 14.44
C SER A 163 -21.04 11.87 14.14
N ASN A 164 -19.96 12.63 14.33
CA ASN A 164 -19.95 14.09 14.22
C ASN A 164 -19.36 14.55 12.87
N PHE A 165 -19.10 13.63 11.94
CA PHE A 165 -18.37 13.93 10.71
C PHE A 165 -19.06 14.99 9.84
N ALA A 166 -20.38 14.88 9.64
CA ALA A 166 -21.15 15.86 8.86
C ALA A 166 -21.11 17.25 9.51
N ASP A 167 -21.35 17.32 10.82
CA ASP A 167 -21.32 18.58 11.58
C ASP A 167 -19.93 19.21 11.56
N LYS A 168 -18.87 18.40 11.65
CA LYS A 168 -17.49 18.89 11.49
C LYS A 168 -17.34 19.54 10.13
N LEU A 169 -17.66 18.85 9.04
CA LEU A 169 -17.53 19.39 7.69
C LEU A 169 -18.31 20.70 7.45
N LEU A 170 -19.50 20.82 8.03
CA LEU A 170 -20.28 22.07 7.97
C LEU A 170 -19.60 23.25 8.68
N ASN A 171 -18.81 22.98 9.71
CA ASN A 171 -18.11 23.98 10.52
C ASN A 171 -16.65 24.20 10.08
N LEU A 172 -16.15 23.48 9.06
CA LEU A 172 -14.80 23.71 8.54
C LEU A 172 -14.72 25.05 7.85
N GLN A 173 -13.76 25.88 8.26
CA GLN A 173 -13.45 27.13 7.58
C GLN A 173 -12.17 26.94 6.77
N LEU A 174 -12.31 27.03 5.44
CA LEU A 174 -11.18 27.05 4.50
C LEU A 174 -11.08 28.44 3.86
N GLU A 175 -9.87 28.82 3.47
CA GLU A 175 -9.64 30.07 2.76
C GLU A 175 -10.20 29.97 1.34
N VAL A 176 -11.16 30.83 1.01
CA VAL A 176 -11.86 30.80 -0.30
C VAL A 176 -10.95 31.09 -1.50
N ASN A 177 -9.84 31.81 -1.27
CA ASN A 177 -8.90 32.23 -2.31
C ASN A 177 -7.70 31.29 -2.43
N LYS A 178 -7.80 30.06 -1.92
CA LYS A 178 -6.74 29.06 -1.96
C LYS A 178 -7.28 27.73 -2.46
N THR A 179 -6.58 27.07 -3.37
CA THR A 179 -6.93 25.72 -3.80
C THR A 179 -6.40 24.70 -2.79
N TYR A 180 -7.25 23.75 -2.40
CA TYR A 180 -6.87 22.63 -1.53
C TYR A 180 -7.00 21.30 -2.26
N HIS A 181 -6.08 20.37 -2.06
CA HIS A 181 -6.26 18.96 -2.43
C HIS A 181 -6.44 18.14 -1.16
N ILE A 182 -7.64 17.60 -0.98
CA ILE A 182 -8.02 16.81 0.19
C ILE A 182 -8.34 15.39 -0.29
N GLY A 183 -7.52 14.44 0.13
CA GLY A 183 -7.75 13.01 -0.10
C GLY A 183 -8.58 12.40 1.01
N THR A 184 -9.48 11.52 0.63
CA THR A 184 -10.10 10.55 1.53
C THR A 184 -9.42 9.19 1.32
N GLY A 185 -9.59 8.28 2.28
CA GLY A 185 -9.06 6.92 2.16
C GLY A 185 -7.65 6.72 2.74
N GLN A 186 -7.25 7.56 3.70
CA GLN A 186 -5.98 7.41 4.43
C GLN A 186 -6.12 6.42 5.60
N ALA A 187 -7.21 6.52 6.37
CA ALA A 187 -7.53 5.60 7.48
C ALA A 187 -8.49 4.45 7.12
N SER A 188 -9.07 4.47 5.91
CA SER A 188 -10.02 3.48 5.37
C SER A 188 -9.95 3.49 3.83
N ASP A 189 -10.85 2.78 3.16
CA ASP A 189 -11.13 2.95 1.72
C ASP A 189 -12.34 3.87 1.52
N SER A 190 -12.25 4.84 0.60
CA SER A 190 -13.26 5.91 0.44
C SER A 190 -14.64 5.42 -0.01
N LEU A 191 -14.68 4.37 -0.84
CA LEU A 191 -15.93 3.94 -1.48
C LEU A 191 -16.42 2.58 -0.98
N MET A 192 -15.57 1.83 -0.28
CA MET A 192 -15.89 0.50 0.23
C MET A 192 -17.25 0.44 0.94
N PHE A 193 -17.56 1.37 1.83
CA PHE A 193 -18.79 1.34 2.64
C PHE A 193 -19.99 2.05 2.00
N GLY A 194 -19.85 2.62 0.79
CA GLY A 194 -20.88 3.44 0.17
C GLY A 194 -21.30 4.61 1.07
N ASN A 195 -22.57 5.00 1.02
CA ASN A 195 -23.09 6.10 1.83
C ASN A 195 -23.56 5.67 3.24
N ARG A 196 -22.87 4.70 3.86
CA ARG A 196 -23.20 4.30 5.23
C ARG A 196 -22.99 5.49 6.18
N GLU A 197 -23.89 5.63 7.16
CA GLU A 197 -23.91 6.75 8.11
C GLU A 197 -23.92 8.14 7.43
N GLY A 198 -24.33 8.26 6.16
CA GLY A 198 -24.41 9.54 5.44
C GLY A 198 -23.07 10.16 5.05
N ILE A 199 -21.97 9.39 5.02
CA ILE A 199 -20.64 9.96 4.72
C ILE A 199 -20.55 10.58 3.33
N LEU A 200 -21.08 9.93 2.30
CA LEU A 200 -21.02 10.45 0.94
C LEU A 200 -21.94 11.66 0.77
N ASP A 201 -23.08 11.70 1.47
CA ASP A 201 -23.92 12.91 1.55
C ASP A 201 -23.13 14.09 2.11
N ALA A 202 -22.44 13.87 3.24
CA ALA A 202 -21.64 14.91 3.90
C ALA A 202 -20.47 15.39 3.03
N LEU A 203 -19.77 14.46 2.37
CA LEU A 203 -18.66 14.79 1.46
C LEU A 203 -19.15 15.52 0.20
N PHE A 204 -20.30 15.13 -0.37
CA PHE A 204 -20.89 15.82 -1.52
C PHE A 204 -21.29 17.25 -1.16
N GLU A 205 -21.95 17.43 -0.02
CA GLU A 205 -22.34 18.76 0.47
C GLU A 205 -21.12 19.64 0.74
N PHE A 206 -20.08 19.07 1.36
CA PHE A 206 -18.80 19.75 1.57
C PHE A 206 -18.15 20.18 0.25
N ALA A 207 -18.09 19.29 -0.74
CA ALA A 207 -17.53 19.59 -2.05
C ALA A 207 -18.30 20.70 -2.78
N ARG A 208 -19.64 20.70 -2.73
CA ARG A 208 -20.47 21.77 -3.34
C ARG A 208 -20.25 23.12 -2.67
N LYS A 209 -20.13 23.15 -1.34
CA LYS A 209 -19.89 24.38 -0.57
C LYS A 209 -18.50 24.97 -0.78
N ASN A 210 -17.52 24.14 -1.15
CA ASN A 210 -16.12 24.53 -1.27
C ASN A 210 -15.58 24.21 -2.67
N PRO A 211 -15.96 24.98 -3.72
CA PRO A 211 -15.53 24.72 -5.09
C PRO A 211 -14.01 24.86 -5.30
N ASN A 212 -13.29 25.52 -4.38
CA ASN A 212 -11.83 25.62 -4.36
C ASN A 212 -11.13 24.35 -3.82
N VAL A 213 -11.89 23.34 -3.36
CA VAL A 213 -11.34 22.07 -2.86
C VAL A 213 -11.43 21.00 -3.94
N ILE A 214 -10.30 20.41 -4.30
CA ILE A 214 -10.23 19.14 -5.03
C ILE A 214 -10.38 18.02 -4.00
N LEU A 215 -11.55 17.38 -3.98
CA LEU A 215 -11.82 16.28 -3.08
C LEU A 215 -11.59 14.94 -3.78
N GLU A 216 -10.61 14.18 -3.31
CA GLU A 216 -10.23 12.91 -3.94
C GLU A 216 -10.77 11.70 -3.17
N PHE A 217 -11.43 10.79 -3.87
CA PHE A 217 -11.87 9.49 -3.37
C PHE A 217 -10.94 8.40 -3.87
N LYS A 218 -10.10 7.84 -2.98
CA LYS A 218 -9.18 6.75 -3.30
C LYS A 218 -9.81 5.41 -2.94
N THR A 219 -9.85 4.46 -3.88
CA THR A 219 -10.46 3.15 -3.63
C THR A 219 -9.77 1.95 -4.29
N LYS A 220 -9.99 0.76 -3.74
CA LYS A 220 -9.81 -0.58 -4.33
C LYS A 220 -11.12 -1.32 -4.55
N SER A 221 -12.26 -0.66 -4.36
CA SER A 221 -13.61 -1.21 -4.51
C SER A 221 -14.21 -0.93 -5.89
N ASP A 222 -15.29 -1.63 -6.20
CA ASP A 222 -16.22 -1.34 -7.30
C ASP A 222 -17.55 -0.75 -6.80
N ASN A 223 -17.62 -0.33 -5.53
CA ASN A 223 -18.84 0.15 -4.89
C ASN A 223 -19.15 1.61 -5.25
N ILE A 224 -19.53 1.82 -6.51
CA ILE A 224 -19.83 3.14 -7.08
C ILE A 224 -21.33 3.43 -7.20
N LYS A 225 -22.21 2.57 -6.66
CA LYS A 225 -23.66 2.68 -6.84
C LYS A 225 -24.20 4.06 -6.48
N TYR A 226 -23.80 4.57 -5.30
CA TYR A 226 -24.24 5.89 -4.84
C TYR A 226 -23.80 7.00 -5.80
N LEU A 227 -22.58 6.95 -6.35
CA LEU A 227 -22.09 7.95 -7.29
C LEU A 227 -22.84 7.89 -8.63
N LEU A 228 -23.26 6.70 -9.07
CA LEU A 228 -24.06 6.54 -10.28
C LEU A 228 -25.47 7.12 -10.13
N GLU A 229 -26.08 6.93 -8.96
CA GLU A 229 -27.46 7.34 -8.66
C GLU A 229 -27.60 8.84 -8.33
N ASN A 230 -26.50 9.55 -8.08
CA ASN A 230 -26.51 10.96 -7.67
C ASN A 230 -25.71 11.84 -8.62
N GLU A 231 -25.90 13.16 -8.51
CA GLU A 231 -25.06 14.15 -9.20
C GLU A 231 -23.78 14.40 -8.40
N VAL A 232 -22.65 13.97 -8.98
CA VAL A 232 -21.32 14.08 -8.37
C VAL A 232 -20.81 15.51 -8.57
N PRO A 233 -20.43 16.22 -7.49
CA PRO A 233 -19.82 17.55 -7.59
C PRO A 233 -18.58 17.57 -8.50
N LYS A 234 -18.45 18.63 -9.30
CA LYS A 234 -17.40 18.74 -10.34
C LYS A 234 -15.97 18.70 -9.79
N ASN A 235 -15.79 19.12 -8.55
CA ASN A 235 -14.51 19.16 -7.85
C ASN A 235 -14.16 17.85 -7.13
N ILE A 236 -14.88 16.75 -7.40
CA ILE A 236 -14.55 15.41 -6.92
C ILE A 236 -13.74 14.64 -7.98
N LEU A 237 -12.61 14.08 -7.56
CA LEU A 237 -11.83 13.10 -8.32
C LEU A 237 -12.07 11.70 -7.75
N CYS A 238 -12.31 10.72 -8.60
CA CYS A 238 -12.37 9.31 -8.19
C CYS A 238 -11.13 8.57 -8.67
N THR A 239 -10.35 8.00 -7.77
CA THR A 239 -9.09 7.35 -8.12
C THR A 239 -9.03 5.91 -7.63
N TRP A 240 -8.46 5.05 -8.46
CA TRP A 240 -8.34 3.62 -8.19
C TRP A 240 -6.89 3.24 -7.95
N SER A 241 -6.65 2.51 -6.86
CA SER A 241 -5.39 1.76 -6.74
C SER A 241 -5.45 0.55 -7.66
N LEU A 242 -4.49 0.43 -8.58
CA LEU A 242 -4.40 -0.66 -9.53
C LEU A 242 -3.12 -1.47 -9.32
N ASN A 243 -3.20 -2.73 -9.69
CA ASN A 243 -2.11 -3.67 -9.63
C ASN A 243 -2.29 -4.74 -10.70
N THR A 244 -1.26 -5.56 -10.91
CA THR A 244 -1.37 -6.74 -11.78
C THR A 244 -2.33 -7.76 -11.18
N GLN A 245 -2.96 -8.58 -12.02
CA GLN A 245 -3.89 -9.62 -11.55
C GLN A 245 -3.19 -10.60 -10.60
N THR A 246 -1.92 -10.93 -10.88
CA THR A 246 -1.05 -11.74 -9.99
C THR A 246 -0.99 -11.15 -8.59
N ILE A 247 -0.74 -9.86 -8.43
CA ILE A 247 -0.70 -9.25 -7.09
C ILE A 247 -2.08 -9.20 -6.45
N ILE A 248 -3.13 -8.88 -7.22
CA ILE A 248 -4.48 -8.79 -6.65
C ILE A 248 -4.92 -10.14 -6.08
N ASP A 249 -4.73 -11.23 -6.83
CA ASP A 249 -5.11 -12.57 -6.40
C ASP A 249 -4.33 -13.04 -5.18
N ASN A 250 -3.04 -12.68 -5.10
CA ASN A 250 -2.14 -13.21 -4.08
C ASN A 250 -2.00 -12.34 -2.84
N GLU A 251 -2.25 -11.03 -2.93
CA GLU A 251 -1.90 -10.07 -1.87
C GLU A 251 -2.97 -9.00 -1.60
N GLU A 252 -4.05 -8.88 -2.41
CA GLU A 252 -5.11 -7.88 -2.21
C GLU A 252 -6.47 -8.52 -1.89
N HIS A 253 -6.55 -9.30 -0.82
CA HIS A 253 -7.75 -10.06 -0.50
C HIS A 253 -8.96 -9.19 -0.12
N LEU A 254 -10.15 -9.69 -0.46
CA LEU A 254 -11.45 -9.03 -0.27
C LEU A 254 -11.64 -7.70 -1.04
N THR A 255 -10.69 -7.32 -1.89
CA THR A 255 -10.82 -6.15 -2.79
C THR A 255 -11.56 -6.51 -4.08
N ALA A 256 -11.90 -5.50 -4.89
CA ALA A 256 -12.39 -5.76 -6.24
C ALA A 256 -11.25 -6.24 -7.16
N SER A 257 -11.56 -7.09 -8.14
CA SER A 257 -10.59 -7.51 -9.17
C SER A 257 -10.14 -6.33 -10.04
N LEU A 258 -9.02 -6.48 -10.77
CA LEU A 258 -8.54 -5.46 -11.70
C LEU A 258 -9.64 -4.99 -12.67
N SER A 259 -10.30 -5.95 -13.32
CA SER A 259 -11.38 -5.68 -14.28
C SER A 259 -12.54 -4.91 -13.65
N LYS A 260 -12.93 -5.24 -12.42
CA LYS A 260 -13.99 -4.53 -11.69
C LYS A 260 -13.60 -3.08 -11.37
N ARG A 261 -12.34 -2.84 -10.96
CA ARG A 261 -11.82 -1.49 -10.70
C ARG A 261 -11.80 -0.64 -11.97
N ILE A 262 -11.25 -1.18 -13.07
CA ILE A 262 -11.21 -0.51 -14.37
C ILE A 262 -12.63 -0.22 -14.88
N ASN A 263 -13.54 -1.19 -14.79
CA ASN A 263 -14.94 -1.00 -15.19
C ASN A 263 -15.67 0.05 -14.32
N ALA A 264 -15.38 0.11 -13.02
CA ALA A 264 -15.92 1.14 -12.15
C ALA A 264 -15.40 2.54 -12.53
N ALA A 265 -14.09 2.65 -12.79
CA ALA A 265 -13.47 3.89 -13.28
C ALA A 265 -14.06 4.32 -14.63
N ARG A 266 -14.24 3.39 -15.57
CA ARG A 266 -14.84 3.66 -16.88
C ARG A 266 -16.25 4.23 -16.76
N LYS A 267 -17.11 3.61 -15.93
CA LYS A 267 -18.46 4.12 -15.64
C LYS A 267 -18.46 5.52 -15.03
N MET A 268 -17.46 5.85 -14.20
CA MET A 268 -17.36 7.19 -13.63
C MET A 268 -16.90 8.22 -14.65
N ALA A 269 -15.94 7.86 -15.50
CA ALA A 269 -15.51 8.70 -16.62
C ALA A 269 -16.64 8.93 -17.63
N ASP A 270 -17.47 7.91 -17.94
CA ASP A 270 -18.67 8.05 -18.79
C ASP A 270 -19.71 9.02 -18.20
N LYS A 271 -19.76 9.15 -16.87
CA LYS A 271 -20.60 10.12 -16.16
C LYS A 271 -19.97 11.54 -16.15
N GLY A 272 -18.76 11.70 -16.69
CA GLY A 272 -18.01 12.96 -16.74
C GLY A 272 -17.19 13.24 -15.48
N VAL A 273 -17.08 12.30 -14.54
CA VAL A 273 -16.22 12.43 -13.36
C VAL A 273 -14.78 12.15 -13.76
N LYS A 274 -13.85 13.03 -13.40
CA LYS A 274 -12.43 12.81 -13.70
C LYS A 274 -11.88 11.70 -12.82
N VAL A 275 -11.12 10.80 -13.44
CA VAL A 275 -10.57 9.62 -12.79
C VAL A 275 -9.05 9.71 -12.62
N GLY A 276 -8.48 8.81 -11.84
CA GLY A 276 -7.03 8.70 -11.69
C GLY A 276 -6.60 7.31 -11.25
N PHE A 277 -5.32 7.00 -11.44
CA PHE A 277 -4.81 5.66 -11.21
C PHE A 277 -3.56 5.69 -10.33
N HIS A 278 -3.59 4.93 -9.23
CA HIS A 278 -2.48 4.78 -8.31
C HIS A 278 -1.86 3.39 -8.44
N PHE A 279 -0.62 3.33 -8.90
CA PHE A 279 0.22 2.14 -8.79
C PHE A 279 1.10 2.30 -7.56
N HIS A 280 0.47 2.16 -6.40
CA HIS A 280 1.14 2.26 -5.11
C HIS A 280 0.60 1.15 -4.18
N PRO A 281 1.38 0.07 -3.98
CA PRO A 281 2.74 -0.15 -4.48
C PRO A 281 2.82 -0.79 -5.88
N ILE A 282 3.88 -0.45 -6.64
CA ILE A 282 4.44 -1.36 -7.66
C ILE A 282 5.27 -2.43 -6.94
N ILE A 283 5.09 -3.70 -7.29
CA ILE A 283 5.71 -4.85 -6.63
C ILE A 283 6.53 -5.66 -7.64
N GLU A 284 7.79 -5.92 -7.31
CA GLU A 284 8.71 -6.73 -8.11
C GLU A 284 8.46 -8.22 -7.89
N TYR A 285 8.30 -8.95 -9.00
CA TYR A 285 8.28 -10.40 -9.07
C TYR A 285 8.67 -10.83 -10.49
N LYS A 286 8.98 -12.09 -10.70
CA LYS A 286 9.34 -12.65 -12.02
C LYS A 286 8.22 -12.36 -13.04
N GLY A 287 8.53 -11.53 -14.05
CA GLY A 287 7.60 -11.14 -15.11
C GLY A 287 6.75 -9.90 -14.83
N TYR A 288 6.99 -9.19 -13.72
CA TYR A 288 6.13 -8.06 -13.31
C TYR A 288 6.03 -6.94 -14.35
N LEU A 289 7.13 -6.57 -15.02
CA LEU A 289 7.13 -5.51 -16.03
C LEU A 289 6.13 -5.81 -17.15
N ASP A 290 6.15 -7.03 -17.70
CA ASP A 290 5.23 -7.44 -18.77
C ASP A 290 3.77 -7.47 -18.30
N GLU A 291 3.51 -7.84 -17.05
CA GLU A 291 2.17 -7.82 -16.49
C GLU A 291 1.66 -6.39 -16.25
N TYR A 292 2.50 -5.49 -15.72
CA TYR A 292 2.15 -4.08 -15.56
C TYR A 292 1.97 -3.39 -16.91
N GLN A 293 2.81 -3.69 -17.90
CA GLN A 293 2.68 -3.18 -19.26
C GLN A 293 1.28 -3.43 -19.82
N LYS A 294 0.73 -4.65 -19.64
CA LYS A 294 -0.65 -4.97 -20.05
C LYS A 294 -1.69 -4.13 -19.33
N VAL A 295 -1.50 -3.85 -18.04
CA VAL A 295 -2.41 -2.95 -17.30
C VAL A 295 -2.34 -1.54 -17.87
N TYR A 296 -1.15 -1.03 -18.17
CA TYR A 296 -0.97 0.31 -18.74
C TYR A 296 -1.60 0.41 -20.13
N GLU A 297 -1.41 -0.60 -20.98
CA GLU A 297 -2.01 -0.69 -22.31
C GLU A 297 -3.54 -0.72 -22.26
N GLU A 298 -4.11 -1.50 -21.32
CA GLU A 298 -5.56 -1.55 -21.11
C GLU A 298 -6.10 -0.17 -20.71
N LEU A 299 -5.42 0.55 -19.81
CA LEU A 299 -5.83 1.90 -19.42
C LEU A 299 -5.78 2.87 -20.60
N ILE A 300 -4.70 2.85 -21.38
CA ILE A 300 -4.54 3.72 -22.56
C ILE A 300 -5.62 3.42 -23.61
N LEU A 301 -6.04 2.16 -23.73
CA LEU A 301 -7.11 1.75 -24.65
C LEU A 301 -8.50 2.21 -24.17
N GLN A 302 -8.76 2.16 -22.86
CA GLN A 302 -10.09 2.38 -22.29
C GLN A 302 -10.38 3.83 -21.92
N PHE A 303 -9.37 4.69 -21.77
CA PHE A 303 -9.52 6.06 -21.28
C PHE A 303 -8.85 7.08 -22.19
N ASP A 304 -9.57 8.18 -22.43
CA ASP A 304 -8.99 9.36 -23.05
C ASP A 304 -8.17 10.15 -22.01
N PRO A 305 -7.00 10.72 -22.38
CA PRO A 305 -6.22 11.57 -21.49
C PRO A 305 -7.02 12.68 -20.80
N GLN A 306 -8.06 13.25 -21.43
CA GLN A 306 -8.95 14.26 -20.85
C GLN A 306 -9.75 13.77 -19.65
N GLU A 307 -9.99 12.47 -19.55
CA GLU A 307 -10.77 11.86 -18.48
C GLU A 307 -9.90 11.58 -17.25
N VAL A 308 -8.59 11.49 -17.43
CA VAL A 308 -7.63 11.08 -16.40
C VAL A 308 -6.89 12.30 -15.84
N ALA A 309 -7.12 12.62 -14.58
CA ALA A 309 -6.43 13.72 -13.91
C ALA A 309 -4.99 13.36 -13.53
N LEU A 310 -4.76 12.11 -13.09
CA LEU A 310 -3.47 11.71 -12.55
C LEU A 310 -3.15 10.22 -12.76
N VAL A 311 -1.84 9.94 -12.83
CA VAL A 311 -1.28 8.61 -12.58
C VAL A 311 -0.12 8.75 -11.59
N SER A 312 -0.13 7.96 -10.51
CA SER A 312 0.96 7.99 -9.54
C SER A 312 1.67 6.64 -9.45
N PHE A 313 2.97 6.67 -9.21
CA PHE A 313 3.77 5.49 -8.90
C PHE A 313 4.36 5.60 -7.50
N GLY A 314 4.46 4.47 -6.80
CA GLY A 314 5.14 4.39 -5.51
C GLY A 314 5.57 2.97 -5.23
N THR A 315 6.65 2.81 -4.48
CA THR A 315 7.13 1.49 -4.09
C THR A 315 6.52 1.01 -2.78
N LEU A 316 6.57 -0.29 -2.56
CA LEU A 316 6.26 -0.86 -1.27
C LEU A 316 7.25 -0.35 -0.22
N THR A 317 6.75 0.11 0.92
CA THR A 317 7.59 0.52 2.04
C THR A 317 7.13 -0.14 3.33
N PHE A 318 8.10 -0.56 4.14
CA PHE A 318 7.85 -1.14 5.46
C PHE A 318 8.54 -0.37 6.57
N ILE A 319 7.84 -0.27 7.70
CA ILE A 319 8.43 0.03 9.00
C ILE A 319 8.55 -1.26 9.81
N LYS A 320 9.52 -1.32 10.73
CA LYS A 320 9.76 -2.51 11.56
C LYS A 320 8.51 -3.05 12.28
N PRO A 321 7.60 -2.22 12.84
CA PRO A 321 6.37 -2.71 13.46
C PRO A 321 5.46 -3.49 12.50
N VAL A 322 5.33 -3.05 11.24
CA VAL A 322 4.49 -3.71 10.23
C VAL A 322 5.02 -5.12 9.93
N ILE A 323 6.33 -5.26 9.67
CA ILE A 323 6.94 -6.58 9.40
C ILE A 323 6.73 -7.53 10.59
N LYS A 324 6.85 -7.01 11.81
CA LYS A 324 6.61 -7.80 13.02
C LYS A 324 5.18 -8.32 13.06
N GLN A 325 4.18 -7.46 12.85
CA GLN A 325 2.77 -7.86 12.84
C GLN A 325 2.44 -8.85 11.71
N LEU A 326 3.01 -8.68 10.51
CA LEU A 326 2.85 -9.65 9.43
C LEU A 326 3.38 -11.03 9.84
N ARG A 327 4.51 -11.08 10.55
CA ARG A 327 5.04 -12.34 11.11
C ARG A 327 4.18 -12.94 12.22
N GLU A 328 3.27 -12.20 12.85
CA GLU A 328 2.37 -12.74 13.88
C GLU A 328 1.15 -13.45 13.27
N ARG A 329 0.72 -13.07 12.06
CA ARG A 329 -0.46 -13.60 11.38
C ARG A 329 -0.22 -14.98 10.77
N GLU A 330 -1.11 -15.94 10.92
CA GLU A 330 -0.94 -17.25 10.26
C GLU A 330 -1.45 -17.24 8.81
N PHE A 331 -0.66 -16.71 7.87
CA PHE A 331 -0.95 -16.68 6.43
C PHE A 331 0.33 -16.81 5.60
N ARG A 332 0.20 -16.89 4.28
CA ARG A 332 1.32 -16.85 3.32
C ARG A 332 1.29 -15.56 2.52
N THR A 333 2.46 -15.02 2.25
CA THR A 333 2.68 -13.81 1.43
C THR A 333 4.12 -13.79 0.94
N LYS A 334 4.37 -13.25 -0.25
CA LYS A 334 5.72 -12.96 -0.75
C LYS A 334 6.16 -11.52 -0.45
N ILE A 335 5.26 -10.71 0.07
CA ILE A 335 5.43 -9.26 0.16
C ILE A 335 6.58 -8.82 1.09
N THR A 336 6.95 -9.66 2.06
CA THR A 336 8.06 -9.42 2.99
C THR A 336 9.40 -9.99 2.49
N GLN A 337 9.42 -10.63 1.33
CA GLN A 337 10.64 -11.15 0.69
C GLN A 337 11.39 -10.07 -0.10
N ILE A 338 10.81 -8.88 -0.26
CA ILE A 338 11.48 -7.76 -0.93
C ILE A 338 12.83 -7.43 -0.28
N PRO A 339 13.76 -6.80 -1.01
CA PRO A 339 14.90 -6.14 -0.38
C PRO A 339 14.42 -5.09 0.64
N HIS A 340 15.21 -4.86 1.69
CA HIS A 340 14.90 -3.91 2.76
C HIS A 340 16.01 -2.85 2.87
N GLU A 341 16.27 -2.14 1.78
CA GLU A 341 17.19 -1.00 1.75
C GLU A 341 16.55 0.21 2.42
N ASP A 342 17.37 1.11 2.97
CA ASP A 342 16.86 2.34 3.60
C ASP A 342 16.13 3.21 2.57
N ALA A 343 14.96 3.70 2.95
CA ALA A 343 14.12 4.57 2.16
C ALA A 343 13.59 5.68 3.08
N SER A 344 14.46 6.64 3.40
CA SER A 344 14.12 7.80 4.22
C SER A 344 13.51 7.46 5.59
N GLY A 345 14.07 6.47 6.30
CA GLY A 345 13.59 6.01 7.60
C GLY A 345 12.55 4.89 7.56
N LYS A 346 12.22 4.41 6.35
CA LYS A 346 11.50 3.16 6.08
C LYS A 346 12.43 2.18 5.36
N THR A 347 11.93 1.00 5.00
CA THR A 347 12.66 0.05 4.16
C THR A 347 11.90 -0.22 2.86
N SER A 348 12.61 -0.38 1.74
CA SER A 348 12.05 -0.60 0.40
C SER A 348 13.07 -1.26 -0.55
N TYR A 349 12.75 -1.29 -1.85
CA TYR A 349 13.63 -1.77 -2.92
C TYR A 349 14.90 -0.93 -3.09
N PRO A 350 15.97 -1.50 -3.66
CA PRO A 350 17.16 -0.75 -4.05
C PRO A 350 16.85 0.24 -5.17
N ASP A 351 17.63 1.32 -5.25
CA ASP A 351 17.48 2.37 -6.27
C ASP A 351 17.40 1.83 -7.70
N ALA A 352 18.21 0.83 -8.06
CA ALA A 352 18.24 0.27 -9.40
C ALA A 352 16.88 -0.34 -9.80
N THR A 353 16.26 -1.12 -8.90
CA THR A 353 14.94 -1.70 -9.10
C THR A 353 13.85 -0.63 -9.20
N LYS A 354 13.92 0.40 -8.34
CA LYS A 354 12.99 1.55 -8.39
C LYS A 354 13.08 2.30 -9.72
N ILE A 355 14.29 2.51 -10.23
CA ILE A 355 14.51 3.20 -11.50
C ILE A 355 13.92 2.39 -12.65
N GLU A 356 14.16 1.08 -12.69
CA GLU A 356 13.61 0.19 -13.73
C GLU A 356 12.07 0.25 -13.75
N MET A 357 11.43 0.03 -12.61
CA MET A 357 9.96 0.00 -12.55
C MET A 357 9.31 1.33 -12.92
N PHE A 358 9.85 2.45 -12.42
CA PHE A 358 9.25 3.77 -12.65
C PHE A 358 9.52 4.29 -14.05
N LYS A 359 10.70 4.02 -14.62
CA LYS A 359 10.97 4.34 -16.03
C LYS A 359 10.03 3.56 -16.93
N HIS A 360 9.94 2.24 -16.73
CA HIS A 360 9.06 1.40 -17.52
C HIS A 360 7.63 1.94 -17.47
N ALA A 361 7.07 2.14 -16.28
CA ALA A 361 5.72 2.68 -16.14
C ALA A 361 5.54 4.05 -16.81
N TYR A 362 6.44 4.99 -16.57
CA TYR A 362 6.36 6.34 -17.12
C TYR A 362 6.50 6.37 -18.66
N GLU A 363 7.35 5.50 -19.22
CA GLU A 363 7.54 5.35 -20.66
C GLU A 363 6.33 4.69 -21.33
N SER A 364 5.70 3.70 -20.71
CA SER A 364 4.47 3.05 -21.22
C SER A 364 3.34 4.06 -21.43
N PHE A 365 3.24 5.08 -20.57
CA PHE A 365 2.26 6.16 -20.70
C PHE A 365 2.68 7.30 -21.64
N LYS A 366 3.66 7.11 -22.54
CA LYS A 366 4.02 8.10 -23.57
C LYS A 366 2.80 8.72 -24.28
N PRO A 367 1.76 7.96 -24.69
CA PRO A 367 0.57 8.54 -25.33
C PRO A 367 -0.19 9.55 -24.47
N TRP A 368 -0.09 9.49 -23.14
CA TRP A 368 -0.76 10.42 -22.22
C TRP A 368 0.13 11.63 -21.83
N ARG A 369 1.42 11.59 -22.18
CA ARG A 369 2.41 12.63 -21.87
C ARG A 369 2.63 13.62 -23.01
N GLU A 370 2.47 13.17 -24.25
CA GLU A 370 2.77 13.94 -25.46
C GLU A 370 1.52 14.61 -26.07
N THR A 371 0.38 14.58 -25.38
CA THR A 371 -0.85 15.25 -25.80
C THR A 371 -0.89 16.70 -25.31
N LYS A 372 -1.84 17.48 -25.84
CA LYS A 372 -2.13 18.82 -25.33
C LYS A 372 -2.73 18.77 -23.93
N GLU A 373 -3.59 17.79 -23.67
CA GLU A 373 -4.30 17.62 -22.39
C GLU A 373 -3.60 16.53 -21.56
N LYS A 374 -2.42 16.88 -21.07
CA LYS A 374 -1.54 15.93 -20.38
C LYS A 374 -2.19 15.37 -19.12
N VAL A 375 -1.92 14.10 -18.86
CA VAL A 375 -2.16 13.49 -17.56
C VAL A 375 -1.02 13.87 -16.63
N PHE A 376 -1.31 14.17 -15.37
CA PHE A 376 -0.28 14.52 -14.40
C PHE A 376 0.33 13.25 -13.78
N PHE A 377 1.65 13.14 -13.83
CA PHE A 377 2.39 11.99 -13.32
C PHE A 377 3.22 12.37 -12.11
N TYR A 378 3.22 11.55 -11.06
CA TYR A 378 4.07 11.78 -9.90
C TYR A 378 4.54 10.51 -9.20
N LEU A 379 5.66 10.65 -8.46
CA LEU A 379 6.16 9.62 -7.55
C LEU A 379 5.74 9.93 -6.11
N CYS A 380 5.16 8.95 -5.43
CA CYS A 380 4.73 9.05 -4.05
C CYS A 380 5.75 8.38 -3.13
N MET A 381 6.12 9.07 -2.04
CA MET A 381 7.07 8.57 -1.02
C MET A 381 8.49 8.28 -1.53
N GLU A 382 8.88 8.88 -2.65
CA GLU A 382 10.23 8.73 -3.20
C GLU A 382 11.10 9.97 -2.97
N GLU A 383 12.41 9.73 -2.87
CA GLU A 383 13.42 10.77 -2.68
C GLU A 383 13.53 11.69 -3.90
N HIS A 384 14.04 12.90 -3.69
CA HIS A 384 14.04 13.96 -4.71
C HIS A 384 14.69 13.52 -6.02
N LEU A 385 15.85 12.86 -5.93
CA LEU A 385 16.62 12.43 -7.11
C LEU A 385 15.94 11.33 -7.93
N MET A 386 14.98 10.59 -7.35
CA MET A 386 14.28 9.53 -8.07
C MET A 386 13.51 10.09 -9.27
N TRP A 387 12.95 11.29 -9.14
CA TRP A 387 12.25 11.98 -10.22
C TRP A 387 13.17 12.23 -11.42
N ALA A 388 14.34 12.83 -11.20
CA ALA A 388 15.30 13.10 -12.28
C ALA A 388 15.79 11.80 -12.94
N LYS A 389 16.04 10.76 -12.13
CA LYS A 389 16.51 9.46 -12.62
C LYS A 389 15.46 8.73 -13.46
N THR A 390 14.17 8.97 -13.25
CA THR A 390 13.08 8.19 -13.87
C THR A 390 12.28 9.00 -14.89
N PHE A 391 11.80 10.17 -14.50
CA PHE A 391 10.98 11.04 -15.35
C PHE A 391 11.84 12.00 -16.20
N GLY A 392 13.12 12.15 -15.87
CA GLY A 392 14.03 13.08 -16.55
C GLY A 392 13.93 14.53 -16.08
N TYR A 393 13.12 14.81 -15.07
CA TYR A 393 13.00 16.13 -14.42
C TYR A 393 12.68 15.96 -12.93
N GLN A 394 12.81 17.04 -12.16
CA GLN A 394 12.40 17.07 -10.74
C GLN A 394 11.92 18.47 -10.35
N TYR A 395 11.07 18.55 -9.33
CA TYR A 395 10.68 19.82 -8.69
C TYR A 395 11.74 20.24 -7.66
N ALA A 396 11.93 21.56 -7.49
CA ALA A 396 12.90 22.11 -6.55
C ALA A 396 12.44 22.02 -5.09
N THR A 397 11.14 22.27 -4.84
CA THR A 397 10.53 22.17 -3.51
C THR A 397 9.25 21.32 -3.54
N ASN A 398 8.74 20.97 -2.35
CA ASN A 398 7.43 20.30 -2.23
C ASN A 398 6.30 21.23 -2.70
N ASN A 399 6.43 22.54 -2.44
CA ASN A 399 5.45 23.53 -2.88
C ASN A 399 5.45 23.69 -4.40
N ASP A 400 6.60 23.62 -5.07
CA ASP A 400 6.63 23.66 -6.56
C ASP A 400 5.93 22.44 -7.15
N PHE A 401 6.09 21.27 -6.52
CA PHE A 401 5.39 20.05 -6.92
C PHE A 401 3.89 20.16 -6.67
N GLU A 402 3.48 20.57 -5.47
CA GLU A 402 2.08 20.80 -5.12
C GLU A 402 1.43 21.81 -6.07
N HIS A 403 2.04 22.96 -6.33
CA HIS A 403 1.51 23.96 -7.25
C HIS A 403 1.32 23.41 -8.67
N ALA A 404 2.30 22.67 -9.19
CA ALA A 404 2.19 22.06 -10.52
C ALA A 404 1.06 21.00 -10.57
N MET A 405 0.91 20.22 -9.50
CA MET A 405 -0.14 19.21 -9.37
C MET A 405 -1.53 19.86 -9.30
N LEU A 406 -1.72 20.84 -8.41
CA LEU A 406 -2.98 21.55 -8.25
C LEU A 406 -3.40 22.26 -9.54
N GLY A 407 -2.46 22.94 -10.21
CA GLY A 407 -2.71 23.57 -11.51
C GLY A 407 -3.22 22.57 -12.55
N ALA A 408 -2.54 21.42 -12.68
CA ALA A 408 -2.94 20.37 -13.63
C ALA A 408 -4.33 19.77 -13.30
N TYR A 409 -4.63 19.56 -12.02
CA TYR A 409 -5.94 19.05 -11.61
C TYR A 409 -7.05 20.07 -11.82
N CYS A 410 -6.80 21.35 -11.49
CA CYS A 410 -7.74 22.43 -11.75
C CYS A 410 -8.06 22.58 -13.24
N GLU A 411 -7.04 22.53 -14.10
CA GLU A 411 -7.23 22.53 -15.56
C GLU A 411 -8.13 21.36 -15.99
N LYS A 412 -7.89 20.16 -15.45
CA LYS A 412 -8.70 18.98 -15.77
C LYS A 412 -10.15 19.09 -15.31
N LEU A 413 -10.36 19.69 -14.15
CA LEU A 413 -11.69 19.89 -13.56
C LEU A 413 -12.42 21.11 -14.16
N GLY A 414 -11.73 21.94 -14.94
CA GLY A 414 -12.27 23.18 -15.50
C GLY A 414 -12.58 24.22 -14.42
N GLN A 415 -11.73 24.31 -13.39
CA GLN A 415 -11.85 25.27 -12.29
C GLN A 415 -10.62 26.17 -12.20
N ASP A 416 -10.77 27.33 -11.58
CA ASP A 416 -9.66 28.26 -11.37
C ASP A 416 -8.66 27.70 -10.36
N PHE A 417 -7.37 27.86 -10.65
CA PHE A 417 -6.30 27.58 -9.70
C PHE A 417 -6.00 28.83 -8.87
N LEU A 418 -6.13 28.71 -7.54
CA LEU A 418 -6.00 29.78 -6.58
C LEU A 418 -4.77 29.51 -5.69
N LEU A 419 -3.91 30.52 -5.54
CA LEU A 419 -2.62 30.44 -4.82
C LEU A 419 -2.78 30.61 -3.31
#